data_AF-A0A3M0XPN3-F1
#
_entry.id   AF-A0A3M0XPN3-F1
#
_cell.length_a   1.000
_cell.length_b   1.000
_cell.length_c   1.000
_cell.angle_alpha   90.00
_cell.angle_beta   90.00
_cell.angle_gamma   90.00
#
_symmetry.space_group_name_H-M   'P 1'
#
loop_
_entity.id
_entity.type
_entity.pdbx_description
1 polymer ?
#
loop_
_entity_poly.entity_id
_entity_poly.type
_entity_poly.pdbx_seq_one_letter_code
_entity_poly.pdbx_strand_id
1 'polypeptide(L)'
;MAGRESFLRLSLRPGTHSGAWRRALHGCVVAGLVTVTGIAGIGPVLAGDPAAGKAKSRPCITCHGKDGIGTSPIFPNLAGQKSMYLMQQLRAFRDGRRPSEVMGVIVRTLSDKDIEDLAAYYESLDPAGARPE
;
A
#
# COMPACT_ATOMS: atom_id res chain seq x y z
N MET A 1 -43.23 -39.40 -36.33
CA MET A 1 -43.03 -39.89 -34.95
C MET A 1 -42.07 -38.93 -34.27
N ALA A 2 -42.49 -38.33 -33.14
CA ALA A 2 -41.77 -37.61 -32.06
C ALA A 2 -40.42 -36.91 -32.35
N GLY A 3 -40.08 -35.72 -31.85
CA GLY A 3 -40.65 -34.76 -30.90
C GLY A 3 -39.81 -33.46 -31.08
N ARG A 4 -40.38 -32.25 -31.08
CA ARG A 4 -40.78 -31.42 -29.93
C ARG A 4 -39.70 -31.22 -28.84
N GLU A 5 -38.50 -30.83 -29.25
CA GLU A 5 -37.51 -30.26 -28.34
C GLU A 5 -37.84 -28.78 -28.10
N SER A 6 -38.55 -28.55 -26.99
CA SER A 6 -38.93 -27.25 -26.50
C SER A 6 -37.71 -26.56 -25.90
N PHE A 7 -37.09 -25.66 -26.68
CA PHE A 7 -36.10 -24.72 -26.14
C PHE A 7 -36.81 -23.80 -25.15
N LEU A 8 -36.72 -24.13 -23.85
CA LEU A 8 -36.98 -23.18 -22.79
C LEU A 8 -35.97 -22.04 -22.94
N ARG A 9 -36.40 -20.95 -23.58
CA ARG A 9 -35.77 -19.64 -23.47
C ARG A 9 -35.76 -19.26 -22.00
N LEU A 10 -34.62 -19.44 -21.34
CA LEU A 10 -34.34 -18.78 -20.07
C LEU A 10 -34.26 -17.28 -20.35
N SER A 11 -35.39 -16.61 -20.18
CA SER A 11 -35.53 -15.17 -20.33
C SER A 11 -34.73 -14.49 -19.21
N LEU A 12 -33.51 -14.05 -19.52
CA LEU A 12 -32.79 -13.13 -18.65
C LEU A 12 -33.58 -11.82 -18.60
N ARG A 13 -34.19 -11.55 -17.45
CA ARG A 13 -34.76 -10.24 -17.12
C ARG A 13 -33.62 -9.30 -16.70
N PRO A 14 -33.34 -8.21 -17.44
CA PRO A 14 -32.55 -7.11 -16.90
C PRO A 14 -33.40 -6.35 -15.87
N GLY A 15 -32.95 -6.32 -14.62
CA GLY A 15 -33.56 -5.53 -13.56
C GLY A 15 -33.24 -4.04 -13.75
N THR A 16 -34.20 -3.25 -14.18
CA THR A 16 -34.10 -1.78 -14.21
C THR A 16 -34.38 -1.23 -12.81
N HIS A 17 -33.33 -0.90 -12.06
CA HIS A 17 -33.46 -0.10 -10.83
C HIS A 17 -33.65 1.37 -11.20
N SER A 18 -34.87 1.73 -11.59
CA SER A 18 -35.32 3.12 -11.73
C SER A 18 -35.59 3.71 -10.34
N GLY A 19 -34.52 4.11 -9.66
CA GLY A 19 -34.58 4.92 -8.44
C GLY A 19 -34.95 6.36 -8.78
N ALA A 20 -36.25 6.65 -8.76
CA ALA A 20 -36.80 7.99 -8.81
C ALA A 20 -36.56 8.74 -7.48
N TRP A 21 -35.37 9.30 -7.29
CA TRP A 21 -35.08 10.23 -6.18
C TRP A 21 -35.29 11.67 -6.63
N ARG A 22 -36.51 11.99 -7.10
CA ARG A 22 -36.94 13.38 -7.27
C ARG A 22 -37.92 13.70 -6.16
N ARG A 23 -37.40 14.24 -5.06
CA ARG A 23 -38.20 14.95 -4.07
C ARG A 23 -37.52 16.27 -3.71
N ALA A 24 -38.12 17.31 -4.27
CA ALA A 24 -38.33 18.61 -3.65
C ALA A 24 -37.09 19.39 -3.21
N LEU A 25 -36.59 20.20 -4.14
CA LEU A 25 -35.92 21.46 -3.86
C LEU A 25 -36.94 22.46 -3.26
N HIS A 26 -37.12 22.47 -1.94
CA HIS A 26 -37.73 23.57 -1.19
C HIS A 26 -36.99 23.58 0.16
N GLY A 27 -36.01 24.45 0.38
CA GLY A 27 -36.20 25.89 0.48
C GLY A 27 -36.24 26.23 1.97
N CYS A 28 -35.06 26.46 2.55
CA CYS A 28 -34.87 27.20 3.80
C CYS A 28 -33.39 27.60 3.85
N VAL A 29 -33.09 28.74 3.24
CA VAL A 29 -31.85 29.48 3.48
C VAL A 29 -31.90 29.96 4.92
N VAL A 30 -31.25 29.24 5.84
CA VAL A 30 -30.86 29.81 7.13
C VAL A 30 -29.44 30.30 6.95
N ALA A 31 -29.31 31.61 6.80
CA ALA A 31 -28.05 32.33 6.83
C ALA A 31 -27.42 32.21 8.23
N GLY A 32 -26.72 31.10 8.46
CA GLY A 32 -25.79 30.96 9.57
C GLY A 32 -24.38 31.18 9.05
N LEU A 33 -23.79 32.34 9.36
CA LEU A 33 -22.39 32.64 9.08
C LEU A 33 -21.52 31.75 9.98
N VAL A 34 -21.34 30.48 9.60
CA VAL A 34 -20.34 29.60 10.20
C VAL A 34 -18.99 30.05 9.67
N THR A 35 -18.31 30.93 10.39
CA THR A 35 -16.89 31.19 10.17
C THR A 35 -16.14 29.92 10.56
N VAL A 36 -15.82 29.07 9.57
CA VAL A 36 -14.88 27.96 9.73
C VAL A 36 -13.48 28.56 9.90
N THR A 37 -13.19 29.10 11.08
CA THR A 37 -11.85 29.48 11.50
C THR A 37 -11.22 28.28 12.19
N GLY A 38 -10.39 27.55 11.44
CA GLY A 38 -9.51 26.53 12.03
C GLY A 38 -9.29 25.31 11.14
N ILE A 39 -8.67 25.49 9.97
CA ILE A 39 -7.98 24.37 9.32
C ILE A 39 -6.66 24.20 10.07
N ALA A 40 -6.67 23.47 11.18
CA ALA A 40 -5.44 23.04 11.83
C ALA A 40 -4.66 22.17 10.83
N GLY A 41 -3.41 22.54 10.61
CA GLY A 41 -2.64 22.21 9.40
C GLY A 41 -2.52 20.73 9.08
N ILE A 42 -2.51 20.44 7.79
CA ILE A 42 -1.89 19.24 7.22
C ILE A 42 -0.38 19.47 7.37
N GLY A 43 0.15 19.19 8.57
CA GLY A 43 1.59 19.07 8.74
C GLY A 43 2.11 17.94 7.86
N PRO A 44 3.36 17.98 7.39
CA PRO A 44 3.94 16.83 6.71
C PRO A 44 3.80 15.64 7.65
N VAL A 45 3.13 14.58 7.19
CA VAL A 45 3.39 13.24 7.75
C VAL A 45 4.90 13.11 7.65
N LEU A 46 5.59 12.99 8.79
CA LEU A 46 7.04 12.80 8.83
C LEU A 46 7.34 11.52 8.06
N ALA A 47 7.59 11.66 6.76
CA ALA A 47 8.01 10.58 5.89
C ALA A 47 9.39 10.11 6.40
N GLY A 48 9.66 8.82 6.29
CA GLY A 48 10.98 8.28 6.63
C GLY A 48 12.10 9.03 5.91
N ASP A 49 13.25 9.12 6.56
CA ASP A 49 14.45 9.73 6.02
C ASP A 49 15.23 8.68 5.20
N PRO A 50 15.27 8.77 3.85
CA PRO A 50 15.96 7.79 3.02
C PRO A 50 17.48 7.81 3.23
N ALA A 51 18.07 8.91 3.67
CA ALA A 51 19.51 8.97 3.97
C ALA A 51 19.83 8.20 5.25
N ALA A 52 19.02 8.37 6.30
CA ALA A 52 19.10 7.55 7.52
C ALA A 52 18.85 6.07 7.20
N GLY A 53 17.85 5.78 6.36
CA GLY A 53 17.54 4.43 5.91
C GLY A 53 18.70 3.77 5.18
N LYS A 54 19.39 4.50 4.29
CA LYS A 54 20.60 4.03 3.61
C LYS A 54 21.70 3.65 4.59
N ALA A 55 21.92 4.45 5.64
CA ALA A 55 22.92 4.14 6.66
C ALA A 55 22.57 2.86 7.44
N LYS A 56 21.27 2.61 7.65
CA LYS A 56 20.75 1.44 8.37
C LYS A 56 20.59 0.18 7.52
N SER A 57 20.67 0.28 6.18
CA SER A 57 20.42 -0.85 5.27
C SER A 57 21.57 -1.85 5.16
N ARG A 58 22.73 -1.57 5.77
CA ARG A 58 23.93 -2.45 5.74
C ARG A 58 23.65 -3.95 5.93
N PRO A 59 22.90 -4.41 6.96
CA PRO A 59 22.61 -5.83 7.14
C PRO A 59 21.67 -6.42 6.06
N CYS A 60 20.90 -5.59 5.38
CA CYS A 60 19.92 -6.00 4.38
C CYS A 60 20.58 -6.32 3.02
N ILE A 61 21.68 -5.63 2.71
CA ILE A 61 22.39 -5.67 1.41
C ILE A 61 22.89 -7.07 1.05
N THR A 62 23.29 -7.88 2.04
CA THR A 62 23.82 -9.23 1.80
C THR A 62 22.85 -10.12 1.03
N CYS A 63 21.55 -9.99 1.29
CA CYS A 63 20.51 -10.81 0.67
C CYS A 63 19.72 -10.04 -0.37
N HIS A 64 19.37 -8.78 -0.07
CA HIS A 64 18.51 -7.95 -0.92
C HIS A 64 19.26 -7.06 -1.91
N GLY A 65 20.60 -7.18 -1.95
CA GLY A 65 21.47 -6.40 -2.82
C GLY A 65 21.64 -4.95 -2.39
N LYS A 66 22.71 -4.32 -2.91
CA LYS A 66 23.06 -2.93 -2.61
C LYS A 66 21.98 -1.97 -3.11
N ASP A 67 21.45 -2.27 -4.29
CA ASP A 67 20.44 -1.47 -4.97
C ASP A 67 19.02 -2.02 -4.77
N GLY A 68 18.82 -2.89 -3.78
CA GLY A 68 17.52 -3.50 -3.51
C GLY A 68 17.11 -4.57 -4.52
N ILE A 69 18.05 -5.09 -5.32
CA ILE A 69 17.86 -6.22 -6.21
C ILE A 69 18.50 -7.47 -5.57
N GLY A 70 17.67 -8.46 -5.26
CA GLY A 70 18.06 -9.66 -4.54
C GLY A 70 19.17 -10.45 -5.25
N THR A 71 20.06 -11.05 -4.47
CA THR A 71 21.22 -11.81 -4.99
C THR A 71 20.83 -13.19 -5.53
N SER A 72 19.60 -13.63 -5.30
CA SER A 72 19.03 -14.91 -5.72
C SER A 72 17.50 -14.81 -5.75
N PRO A 73 16.78 -15.62 -6.54
CA PRO A 73 15.31 -15.61 -6.60
C PRO A 73 14.59 -15.82 -5.25
N ILE A 74 15.28 -16.39 -4.25
CA ILE A 74 14.73 -16.57 -2.89
C ILE A 74 14.72 -15.26 -2.08
N PHE A 75 15.54 -14.28 -2.46
CA PHE A 75 15.60 -12.98 -1.80
C PHE A 75 14.84 -11.96 -2.64
N PRO A 76 13.68 -11.48 -2.16
CA PRO A 76 12.85 -10.58 -2.95
C PRO A 76 13.53 -9.23 -3.16
N ASN A 77 13.25 -8.62 -4.32
CA ASN A 77 13.63 -7.24 -4.60
C ASN A 77 12.86 -6.27 -3.69
N LEU A 78 13.59 -5.31 -3.14
CA LEU A 78 13.05 -4.23 -2.31
C LEU A 78 13.01 -2.90 -3.07
N ALA A 79 13.79 -2.77 -4.14
CA ALA A 79 13.91 -1.53 -4.91
C ALA A 79 12.56 -1.06 -5.47
N GLY A 80 12.22 0.19 -5.22
CA GLY A 80 10.99 0.83 -5.71
C GLY A 80 9.71 0.29 -5.08
N GLN A 81 9.81 -0.58 -4.07
CA GLN A 81 8.64 -1.10 -3.37
C GLN A 81 8.00 0.01 -2.53
N LYS A 82 6.67 0.02 -2.45
CA LYS A 82 5.94 1.05 -1.69
C LYS A 82 6.35 1.03 -0.22
N SER A 83 6.71 2.19 0.33
CA SER A 83 7.14 2.31 1.74
C SER A 83 6.09 1.73 2.68
N MET A 84 4.80 2.02 2.45
CA MET A 84 3.69 1.46 3.23
C MET A 84 3.69 -0.07 3.27
N TYR A 85 4.02 -0.74 2.17
CA TYR A 85 4.12 -2.18 2.13
C TYR A 85 5.35 -2.66 2.94
N LEU A 86 6.51 -2.04 2.71
CA LEU A 86 7.75 -2.39 3.41
C LEU A 86 7.61 -2.22 4.93
N MET A 87 7.03 -1.11 5.39
CA MET A 87 6.78 -0.87 6.80
C MET A 87 5.89 -1.96 7.41
N GLN A 88 4.81 -2.33 6.72
CA GLN A 88 3.92 -3.40 7.18
C GLN A 88 4.65 -4.74 7.27
N GLN A 89 5.47 -5.10 6.28
CA GLN A 89 6.20 -6.35 6.28
C GLN A 89 7.29 -6.39 7.36
N LEU A 90 8.09 -5.33 7.49
CA LEU A 90 9.14 -5.23 8.50
C LEU A 90 8.57 -5.29 9.92
N ARG A 91 7.47 -4.57 10.19
CA ARG A 91 6.75 -4.68 11.48
C ARG A 91 6.21 -6.10 11.68
N ALA A 92 5.60 -6.70 10.66
CA ALA A 92 5.06 -8.05 10.79
C ALA A 92 6.15 -9.09 11.10
N PHE A 93 7.34 -8.98 10.52
CA PHE A 93 8.48 -9.84 10.85
C PHE A 93 9.01 -9.58 12.27
N ARG A 94 9.15 -8.30 12.66
CA ARG A 94 9.66 -7.91 13.98
C ARG A 94 8.73 -8.37 15.11
N ASP A 95 7.43 -8.21 14.90
CA ASP A 95 6.39 -8.54 15.87
C ASP A 95 6.01 -10.05 15.84
N GLY A 96 6.64 -10.85 14.96
CA GLY A 96 6.35 -12.27 14.79
C GLY A 96 5.03 -12.61 14.11
N ARG A 97 4.26 -11.61 13.64
CA ARG A 97 3.00 -11.80 12.89
C ARG A 97 3.23 -12.42 11.51
N ARG A 98 4.41 -12.23 10.93
CA ARG A 98 4.89 -12.94 9.75
C ARG A 98 6.12 -13.76 10.18
N PRO A 99 6.03 -15.10 10.27
CA PRO A 99 7.15 -15.91 10.73
C PRO A 99 8.26 -15.97 9.67
N SER A 100 9.50 -15.81 10.11
CA SER A 100 10.71 -16.06 9.31
C SER A 100 11.91 -16.21 10.24
N GLU A 101 12.62 -17.33 10.12
CA GLU A 101 13.83 -17.61 10.91
C GLU A 101 14.94 -16.60 10.66
N VAL A 102 15.04 -16.10 9.41
CA VAL A 102 16.07 -15.14 9.01
C VAL A 102 15.59 -13.72 9.25
N MET A 103 14.49 -13.31 8.61
CA MET A 103 14.06 -11.91 8.66
C MET A 103 13.63 -11.49 10.06
N GLY A 104 13.02 -12.37 10.85
CA GLY A 104 12.67 -12.08 12.24
C GLY A 104 13.88 -11.73 13.09
N VAL A 105 15.04 -12.35 12.86
CA VAL A 105 16.28 -12.04 13.57
C VAL A 105 16.86 -10.70 13.11
N ILE A 106 16.88 -10.46 11.79
CA ILE A 106 17.44 -9.23 11.20
C ILE A 106 16.69 -7.98 11.66
N VAL A 107 15.36 -8.03 11.74
CA VAL A 107 14.55 -6.84 12.05
C VAL A 107 14.25 -6.63 13.53
N ARG A 108 14.61 -7.59 14.40
CA ARG A 108 14.18 -7.62 15.82
C ARG A 108 14.53 -6.35 16.59
N THR A 109 15.65 -5.71 16.25
CA THR A 109 16.17 -4.53 16.97
C THR A 109 15.77 -3.21 16.30
N LEU A 110 15.00 -3.24 15.20
CA LEU A 110 14.62 -2.03 14.49
C LEU A 110 13.51 -1.30 15.27
N SER A 111 13.74 -0.02 15.53
CA SER A 111 12.67 0.88 16.01
C SER A 111 11.66 1.16 14.89
N ASP A 112 10.50 1.73 15.24
CA ASP A 112 9.53 2.15 14.22
C ASP A 112 10.10 3.19 13.26
N LYS A 113 10.94 4.10 13.78
CA LYS A 113 11.65 5.11 13.00
C LYS A 113 12.65 4.47 12.03
N ASP A 114 13.40 3.45 12.47
CA ASP A 114 14.32 2.72 11.57
C ASP A 114 13.54 2.04 10.42
N ILE A 115 12.36 1.47 10.72
CA ILE A 115 11.51 0.82 9.72
C ILE A 115 10.99 1.85 8.71
N GLU A 116 10.55 3.02 9.17
CA GLU A 116 10.11 4.12 8.31
C GLU A 116 11.24 4.61 7.39
N ASP A 117 12.43 4.81 7.95
CA ASP A 117 13.62 5.26 7.23
C ASP A 117 14.07 4.23 6.18
N LEU A 118 14.12 2.95 6.55
CA LEU A 118 14.44 1.84 5.62
C LEU A 118 13.42 1.74 4.49
N ALA A 119 12.13 1.86 4.81
CA ALA A 119 11.07 1.80 3.83
C ALA A 119 11.14 2.97 2.83
N ALA A 120 11.41 4.19 3.31
CA ALA A 120 11.63 5.36 2.47
C ALA A 120 12.87 5.19 1.58
N TYR A 121 13.97 4.65 2.12
CA TYR A 121 15.18 4.37 1.34
C TYR A 121 14.90 3.40 0.19
N TYR A 122 14.30 2.25 0.45
CA TYR A 122 14.07 1.24 -0.58
C TYR A 122 13.03 1.67 -1.62
N GLU A 123 12.01 2.45 -1.23
CA GLU A 123 11.06 3.04 -2.19
C GLU A 123 11.75 4.02 -3.15
N SER A 124 12.80 4.71 -2.70
CA SER A 124 13.53 5.68 -3.53
C SER A 124 14.45 5.05 -4.59
N LEU A 125 14.69 3.73 -4.52
CA LEU A 125 15.56 3.02 -5.46
C LEU A 125 14.84 2.70 -6.77
N ASP A 126 15.59 2.62 -7.87
CA ASP A 126 15.06 2.21 -9.18
C ASP A 126 14.61 0.74 -9.13
N PRO A 127 13.36 0.40 -9.46
CA PRO A 127 12.88 -0.99 -9.53
C PRO A 127 13.71 -1.91 -10.44
N ALA A 128 14.42 -1.36 -11.43
CA ALA A 128 15.31 -2.11 -12.31
C ALA A 128 16.71 -2.35 -11.70
N GLY A 129 16.99 -1.82 -10.51
CA GLY A 129 18.33 -1.73 -9.93
C GLY A 129 19.11 -0.54 -10.49
N ALA A 130 20.32 -0.30 -9.98
CA ALA A 130 21.22 0.64 -10.63
C ALA A 130 21.46 0.15 -12.07
N ARG A 131 20.96 0.89 -13.05
CA ARG A 131 21.26 0.64 -14.46
C ARG A 131 22.79 0.72 -14.60
N PRO A 132 23.49 -0.32 -15.08
CA PRO A 132 24.87 -0.14 -15.49
C PRO A 132 24.86 0.89 -16.63
N GLU A 133 25.50 2.02 -16.38
CA GLU A 133 25.83 3.00 -17.42
C GLU A 133 26.74 2.41 -18.50
#